data_AF-A0A8J3I8G8-F1
#
_entry.id   AF-A0A8J3I8G8-F1
#
_cell.length_a   1.000
_cell.length_b   1.000
_cell.length_c   1.000
_cell.angle_alpha   90.00
_cell.angle_beta   90.00
_cell.angle_gamma   90.00
#
_symmetry.space_group_name_H-M   'P 1'
#
loop_
_entity.id
_entity.type
_entity.pdbx_description
1 polymer ?
#
loop_
_entity_poly.entity_id
_entity_poly.type
_entity_poly.pdbx_seq_one_letter_code
_entity_poly.pdbx_strand_id
1 'polypeptide(L)'
;MMYQLLQQRRSIFVYGAAFLFFIHLITYFLPSIRDATVSSSWIVAELNALLGVAEHLLLFPVIATLPAPRWGRAAGYGWLVIDMATEIMQLNGATKIVYLTLRYGGHIAAALWTASASWQLKGAFRIIGVLYAVDLVIYSFVAFVPLSFLILLPSLIFLPVWLVLVGRVIAQPNEKEQLQQGDAESLLPEI
;
A
#
# COMPACT_ATOMS: atom_id res chain seq x y z
N MET A 1 -6.22 0.34 -28.26
CA MET A 1 -6.28 1.67 -27.59
C MET A 1 -6.93 1.64 -26.20
N MET A 2 -8.17 1.13 -26.02
CA MET A 2 -8.88 1.17 -24.73
C MET A 2 -8.18 0.43 -23.56
N TYR A 3 -7.50 -0.68 -23.85
CA TYR A 3 -6.79 -1.46 -22.83
C TYR A 3 -5.53 -0.76 -22.27
N GLN A 4 -4.73 -0.14 -23.13
CA GLN A 4 -3.56 0.67 -22.71
C GLN A 4 -3.98 1.83 -21.81
N LEU A 5 -5.11 2.47 -22.10
CA LEU A 5 -5.70 3.50 -21.25
C LEU A 5 -6.09 2.95 -19.87
N LEU A 6 -6.59 1.72 -19.78
CA LEU A 6 -6.91 1.08 -18.50
C LEU A 6 -5.66 0.74 -17.69
N GLN A 7 -4.59 0.21 -18.31
CA GLN A 7 -3.31 -0.03 -17.64
C GLN A 7 -2.67 1.26 -17.13
N GLN A 8 -2.65 2.29 -17.97
CA GLN A 8 -2.13 3.61 -17.59
C GLN A 8 -2.89 4.16 -16.38
N ARG A 9 -4.22 4.11 -16.41
CA ARG A 9 -5.06 4.53 -15.27
C ARG A 9 -4.76 3.75 -14.00
N ARG A 10 -4.55 2.42 -14.07
CA ARG A 10 -4.22 1.60 -12.90
C ARG A 10 -2.86 1.96 -12.29
N SER A 11 -1.84 2.20 -13.12
CA SER A 11 -0.50 2.57 -12.63
C SER A 11 -0.50 3.91 -11.86
N ILE A 12 -1.37 4.86 -12.25
CA ILE A 12 -1.53 6.15 -11.56
C ILE A 12 -1.97 5.95 -10.10
N PHE A 13 -2.89 5.03 -9.83
CA PHE A 13 -3.31 4.72 -8.46
C PHE A 13 -2.14 4.21 -7.62
N VAL A 14 -1.28 3.36 -8.18
CA VAL A 14 -0.13 2.81 -7.46
C VAL A 14 0.90 3.88 -7.14
N TYR A 15 1.27 4.71 -8.12
CA TYR A 15 2.24 5.79 -7.89
C TYR A 15 1.69 6.86 -6.95
N GLY A 16 0.39 7.16 -7.05
CA GLY A 16 -0.30 8.03 -6.09
C GLY A 16 -0.23 7.46 -4.67
N ALA A 17 -0.54 6.17 -4.49
CA ALA A 17 -0.42 5.51 -3.19
C ALA A 17 1.02 5.56 -2.67
N ALA A 18 2.02 5.25 -3.50
CA ALA A 18 3.43 5.30 -3.11
C ALA A 18 3.85 6.68 -2.59
N PHE A 19 3.40 7.74 -3.27
CA PHE A 19 3.69 9.11 -2.88
C PHE A 19 3.00 9.50 -1.56
N LEU A 20 1.72 9.16 -1.39
CA LEU A 20 1.00 9.48 -0.17
C LEU A 20 1.57 8.70 1.03
N PHE A 21 1.84 7.40 0.88
CA PHE A 21 2.51 6.61 1.93
C PHE A 21 3.86 7.17 2.31
N PHE A 22 4.66 7.64 1.34
CA PHE A 22 5.94 8.27 1.63
C PHE A 22 5.76 9.54 2.48
N ILE A 23 4.83 10.42 2.12
CA ILE A 23 4.53 11.62 2.91
C ILE A 23 4.02 11.24 4.30
N HIS A 24 3.08 10.30 4.38
CA HIS A 24 2.46 9.90 5.64
C HIS A 24 3.49 9.26 6.58
N LEU A 25 4.35 8.38 6.08
CA LEU A 25 5.43 7.78 6.89
C LEU A 25 6.40 8.82 7.45
N ILE A 26 6.65 9.93 6.74
CA ILE A 26 7.45 11.04 7.28
C ILE A 26 6.77 11.68 8.50
N THR A 27 5.43 11.77 8.54
CA THR A 27 4.72 12.40 9.66
C THR A 27 4.89 11.63 10.97
N TYR A 28 5.15 10.31 10.93
CA TYR A 28 5.40 9.49 12.12
C TYR A 28 6.67 9.91 12.91
N PHE A 29 7.60 10.60 12.26
CA PHE A 29 8.80 11.15 12.90
C PHE A 29 8.57 12.50 13.58
N LEU A 30 7.38 13.08 13.42
CA LEU A 30 6.99 14.37 13.98
C LEU A 30 5.86 14.12 15.00
N PRO A 31 6.16 13.94 16.30
CA PRO A 31 5.14 13.60 17.31
C PRO A 31 3.96 14.57 17.35
N SER A 32 4.20 15.86 17.07
CA SER A 32 3.17 16.90 16.99
C SER A 32 2.16 16.70 15.84
N ILE A 33 2.55 15.97 14.79
CA ILE A 33 1.66 15.61 13.67
C ILE A 33 1.11 14.19 13.91
N ARG A 34 1.99 13.23 14.20
CA ARG A 34 1.62 11.82 14.43
C ARG A 34 0.54 11.65 15.48
N ASP A 35 0.70 12.31 16.63
CA ASP A 35 -0.21 12.15 17.78
C ASP A 35 -1.28 13.26 17.81
N ALA A 36 -1.47 14.01 16.72
CA ALA A 36 -2.51 15.03 16.64
C ALA A 36 -3.90 14.40 16.75
N THR A 37 -4.75 15.04 17.54
CA THR A 37 -6.18 14.73 17.70
C THR A 37 -6.99 16.01 17.57
N VAL A 38 -8.32 15.91 17.45
CA VAL A 38 -9.21 17.08 17.45
C VAL A 38 -9.02 17.95 18.70
N SER A 39 -8.63 17.34 19.83
CA SER A 39 -8.36 18.07 21.08
C SER A 39 -7.05 18.86 21.08
N SER A 40 -6.04 18.43 20.33
CA SER A 40 -4.73 19.08 20.29
C SER A 40 -4.58 20.04 19.11
N SER A 41 -5.08 19.68 17.94
CA SER A 41 -5.15 20.53 16.75
C SER A 41 -6.07 19.89 15.71
N TRP A 42 -7.28 20.40 15.58
CA TRP A 42 -8.29 19.85 14.65
C TRP A 42 -7.81 19.85 13.20
N ILE A 43 -7.13 20.91 12.74
CA ILE A 43 -6.64 21.00 11.35
C ILE A 43 -5.60 19.92 11.08
N VAL A 44 -4.61 19.76 11.96
CA VAL A 44 -3.53 18.79 11.76
C VAL A 44 -4.07 17.37 11.85
N ALA A 45 -4.98 17.10 12.80
CA ALA A 45 -5.60 15.80 12.95
C ALA A 45 -6.43 15.41 11.73
N GLU A 46 -7.27 16.31 11.21
CA GLU A 46 -8.09 16.07 10.01
C GLU A 46 -7.21 15.84 8.78
N LEU A 47 -6.19 16.68 8.56
CA LEU A 47 -5.28 16.50 7.42
C LEU A 47 -4.50 15.19 7.50
N ASN A 48 -4.06 14.78 8.70
CA ASN A 48 -3.35 13.51 8.87
C ASN A 48 -4.29 12.32 8.64
N ALA A 49 -5.51 12.36 9.17
CA ALA A 49 -6.51 11.31 8.94
C ALA A 49 -6.92 11.22 7.46
N LEU A 50 -7.10 12.36 6.78
CA LEU A 50 -7.38 12.40 5.34
C LEU A 50 -6.24 11.80 4.52
N LEU A 51 -4.99 12.13 4.86
CA LEU A 51 -3.82 11.56 4.21
C LEU A 51 -3.78 10.04 4.40
N GLY A 52 -3.94 9.57 5.64
CA GLY A 52 -4.01 8.15 5.99
C GLY A 52 -5.16 7.41 5.31
N VAL A 53 -6.33 8.02 5.15
CA VAL A 53 -7.44 7.38 4.43
C VAL A 53 -7.20 7.35 2.91
N ALA A 54 -6.70 8.45 2.35
CA ALA A 54 -6.52 8.59 0.90
C ALA A 54 -5.52 7.58 0.32
N GLU A 55 -4.38 7.35 0.99
CA GLU A 55 -3.38 6.38 0.53
C GLU A 55 -3.93 4.95 0.46
N HIS A 56 -4.78 4.56 1.44
CA HIS A 56 -5.41 3.26 1.48
C HIS A 56 -6.51 3.13 0.41
N LEU A 57 -7.29 4.19 0.17
CA LEU A 57 -8.29 4.21 -0.91
C LEU A 57 -7.67 3.95 -2.29
N LEU A 58 -6.49 4.51 -2.55
CA LEU A 58 -5.77 4.29 -3.80
C LEU A 58 -5.30 2.84 -3.98
N LEU A 59 -5.16 2.07 -2.91
CA LEU A 59 -4.72 0.67 -2.99
C LEU A 59 -5.82 -0.34 -3.33
N PHE A 60 -7.11 -0.01 -3.20
CA PHE A 60 -8.20 -0.93 -3.58
C PHE A 60 -8.07 -1.50 -5.00
N PRO A 61 -7.89 -0.68 -6.06
CA PRO A 61 -7.69 -1.21 -7.41
C PRO A 61 -6.34 -1.94 -7.56
N VAL A 62 -5.34 -1.63 -6.73
CA VAL A 62 -4.03 -2.29 -6.75
C VAL A 62 -4.13 -3.72 -6.23
N ILE A 63 -4.84 -3.93 -5.11
CA ILE A 63 -5.12 -5.27 -4.56
C ILE A 63 -5.85 -6.14 -5.58
N ALA A 64 -6.81 -5.57 -6.31
CA ALA A 64 -7.55 -6.29 -7.34
C ALA A 64 -6.66 -6.76 -8.49
N THR A 65 -5.61 -6.00 -8.80
CA THR A 65 -4.75 -6.19 -9.98
C THR A 65 -3.59 -7.14 -9.72
N LEU A 66 -3.01 -7.12 -8.51
CA LEU A 66 -1.83 -7.94 -8.20
C LEU A 66 -2.14 -9.45 -8.15
N PRO A 67 -1.21 -10.30 -8.62
CA PRO A 67 -1.38 -11.74 -8.53
C PRO A 67 -1.22 -12.20 -7.09
N ALA A 68 -2.32 -12.50 -6.43
CA ALA A 68 -2.35 -13.06 -5.08
C ALA A 68 -3.47 -14.10 -4.96
N PRO A 69 -3.30 -15.12 -4.09
CA PRO A 69 -4.37 -16.07 -3.79
C PRO A 69 -5.60 -15.34 -3.23
N ARG A 70 -6.79 -15.95 -3.35
CA ARG A 70 -8.07 -15.32 -2.92
C ARG A 70 -8.02 -14.85 -1.47
N TRP A 71 -7.47 -15.66 -0.57
CA TRP A 71 -7.29 -15.29 0.85
C TRP A 71 -6.30 -14.14 1.04
N GLY A 72 -5.26 -14.02 0.21
CA GLY A 72 -4.27 -12.96 0.29
C GLY A 72 -4.86 -11.60 -0.10
N ARG A 73 -5.71 -11.59 -1.14
CA ARG A 73 -6.48 -10.37 -1.50
C ARG A 73 -7.50 -10.00 -0.42
N ALA A 74 -8.18 -10.98 0.17
CA ALA A 74 -9.08 -10.74 1.29
C ALA A 74 -8.35 -10.11 2.48
N ALA A 75 -7.14 -10.60 2.81
CA ALA A 75 -6.29 -10.00 3.83
C ALA A 75 -5.91 -8.55 3.47
N GLY A 76 -5.53 -8.29 2.21
CA GLY A 76 -5.23 -6.94 1.74
C GLY A 76 -6.40 -5.97 1.93
N TYR A 77 -7.60 -6.36 1.51
CA TYR A 77 -8.79 -5.53 1.71
C TYR A 77 -9.13 -5.33 3.18
N GLY A 78 -8.98 -6.38 3.99
CA GLY A 78 -9.15 -6.31 5.44
C GLY A 78 -8.20 -5.30 6.08
N TRP A 79 -6.92 -5.31 5.70
CA TRP A 79 -5.95 -4.31 6.13
C TRP A 79 -6.39 -2.89 5.79
N LEU A 80 -6.75 -2.60 4.52
CA LEU A 80 -7.16 -1.25 4.13
C LEU A 80 -8.32 -0.73 4.99
N VAL A 81 -9.33 -1.58 5.23
CA VAL A 81 -10.49 -1.22 6.04
C VAL A 81 -10.10 -0.98 7.50
N ILE A 82 -9.28 -1.86 8.08
CA ILE A 82 -8.81 -1.72 9.46
C ILE A 82 -8.00 -0.43 9.64
N ASP A 83 -7.03 -0.17 8.77
CA ASP A 83 -6.16 1.00 8.92
C ASP A 83 -6.96 2.29 8.78
N MET A 84 -7.84 2.40 7.77
CA MET A 84 -8.75 3.54 7.65
C MET A 84 -9.66 3.70 8.88
N ALA A 85 -10.21 2.60 9.42
CA ALA A 85 -11.02 2.67 10.64
C ALA A 85 -10.20 3.20 11.82
N THR A 86 -8.95 2.75 11.98
CA THR A 86 -8.07 3.22 13.06
C THR A 86 -7.64 4.68 12.91
N GLU A 87 -7.51 5.18 11.68
CA GLU A 87 -7.32 6.63 11.42
C GLU A 87 -8.51 7.44 11.94
N ILE A 88 -9.74 7.01 11.62
CA ILE A 88 -10.96 7.67 12.11
C ILE A 88 -11.10 7.55 13.63
N MET A 89 -10.71 6.41 14.22
CA MET A 89 -10.68 6.25 15.68
C MET A 89 -9.71 7.23 16.34
N GLN A 90 -8.49 7.35 15.80
CA GLN A 90 -7.50 8.29 16.31
C GLN A 90 -8.01 9.75 16.20
N LEU A 91 -8.56 10.13 15.05
CA LEU A 91 -9.15 11.44 14.83
C LEU A 91 -10.18 11.79 15.90
N ASN A 92 -11.06 10.83 16.23
CA ASN A 92 -12.12 10.99 17.22
C ASN A 92 -11.66 10.78 18.68
N GLY A 93 -10.34 10.73 18.93
CA GLY A 93 -9.79 10.67 20.29
C GLY A 93 -9.93 9.31 20.97
N ALA A 94 -10.09 8.22 20.21
CA ALA A 94 -10.01 6.88 20.77
C ALA A 94 -8.64 6.68 21.46
N THR A 95 -8.64 5.95 22.56
CA THR A 95 -7.40 5.73 23.32
C THR A 95 -6.35 5.03 22.46
N LYS A 96 -5.09 5.46 22.59
CA LYS A 96 -3.96 4.98 21.78
C LYS A 96 -3.81 3.46 21.76
N ILE A 97 -4.00 2.82 22.91
CA ILE A 97 -3.93 1.36 23.02
C ILE A 97 -5.00 0.65 22.19
N VAL A 98 -6.21 1.21 22.09
CA VAL A 98 -7.32 0.57 21.39
C VAL A 98 -7.10 0.60 19.88
N TYR A 99 -6.87 1.78 19.29
CA TYR A 99 -6.74 1.87 17.83
C TYR A 99 -5.40 1.28 17.35
N LEU A 100 -4.30 1.41 18.11
CA LEU A 100 -3.02 0.82 17.69
C LEU A 100 -3.03 -0.70 17.76
N THR A 101 -3.63 -1.31 18.78
CA THR A 101 -3.74 -2.78 18.84
C THR A 101 -4.48 -3.32 17.62
N LEU A 102 -5.57 -2.65 17.24
CA LEU A 102 -6.32 -3.01 16.03
C LEU A 102 -5.50 -2.79 14.76
N ARG A 103 -4.78 -1.66 14.64
CA ARG A 103 -3.89 -1.34 13.52
C ARG A 103 -2.79 -2.38 13.35
N TYR A 104 -2.16 -2.82 14.45
CA TYR A 104 -1.14 -3.86 14.40
C TYR A 104 -1.68 -5.22 13.94
N GLY A 105 -2.95 -5.52 14.22
CA GLY A 105 -3.66 -6.64 13.58
C GLY A 105 -3.83 -6.43 12.07
N GLY A 106 -4.18 -5.22 11.66
CA GLY A 106 -4.21 -4.79 10.25
C GLY A 106 -2.88 -4.98 9.53
N HIS A 107 -1.76 -4.61 10.17
CA HIS A 107 -0.40 -4.81 9.63
C HIS A 107 -0.09 -6.29 9.34
N ILE A 108 -0.59 -7.24 10.14
CA ILE A 108 -0.41 -8.67 9.85
C ILE A 108 -1.14 -9.06 8.57
N ALA A 109 -2.35 -8.54 8.36
CA ALA A 109 -3.11 -8.74 7.13
C ALA A 109 -2.42 -8.06 5.92
N ALA A 110 -1.83 -6.88 6.12
CA ALA A 110 -1.01 -6.17 5.13
C ALA A 110 0.20 -7.01 4.71
N ALA A 111 0.98 -7.47 5.69
CA ALA A 111 2.16 -8.30 5.48
C ALA A 111 1.80 -9.60 4.74
N LEU A 112 0.69 -10.24 5.10
CA LEU A 112 0.21 -11.45 4.43
C LEU A 112 -0.15 -11.19 2.97
N TRP A 113 -0.84 -10.09 2.68
CA TRP A 113 -1.14 -9.69 1.30
C TRP A 113 0.13 -9.38 0.52
N THR A 114 0.99 -8.50 1.04
CA THR A 114 2.24 -8.11 0.39
C THR A 114 3.13 -9.32 0.12
N ALA A 115 3.33 -10.20 1.10
CA ALA A 115 4.15 -11.40 0.94
C ALA A 115 3.57 -12.33 -0.12
N SER A 116 2.25 -12.59 -0.08
CA SER A 116 1.60 -13.48 -1.05
C SER A 116 1.61 -12.92 -2.47
N ALA A 117 1.42 -11.61 -2.64
CA ALA A 117 1.58 -10.94 -3.94
C ALA A 117 3.03 -10.96 -4.43
N SER A 118 3.98 -10.71 -3.52
CA SER A 118 5.44 -10.71 -3.76
C SER A 118 5.96 -12.06 -4.20
N TRP A 119 5.42 -13.14 -3.64
CA TRP A 119 5.83 -14.48 -3.97
C TRP A 119 5.51 -14.86 -5.43
N GLN A 120 4.40 -14.35 -5.96
CA GLN A 120 3.97 -14.66 -7.34
C GLN A 120 4.79 -13.92 -8.41
N LEU A 121 5.50 -12.86 -8.03
CA LEU A 121 6.42 -12.14 -8.90
C LEU A 121 7.88 -12.55 -8.63
N LYS A 122 8.82 -12.06 -9.44
CA LYS A 122 10.25 -12.42 -9.40
C LYS A 122 11.15 -11.19 -9.17
N GLY A 123 12.42 -11.44 -8.88
CA GLY A 123 13.45 -10.40 -8.78
C GLY A 123 13.26 -9.45 -7.59
N ALA A 124 13.56 -8.17 -7.80
CA ALA A 124 13.55 -7.14 -6.76
C ALA A 124 12.18 -6.99 -6.07
N PHE A 125 11.08 -7.15 -6.81
CA PHE A 125 9.73 -7.09 -6.26
C PHE A 125 9.52 -8.09 -5.13
N ARG A 126 9.93 -9.34 -5.36
CA ARG A 126 9.79 -10.42 -4.39
C ARG A 126 10.59 -10.11 -3.14
N ILE A 127 11.86 -9.73 -3.31
CA ILE A 127 12.77 -9.51 -2.19
C ILE A 127 12.28 -8.32 -1.35
N ILE A 128 12.03 -7.17 -1.97
CA ILE A 128 11.65 -5.95 -1.25
C ILE A 128 10.28 -6.12 -0.58
N GLY A 129 9.32 -6.75 -1.25
CA GLY A 129 7.99 -6.97 -0.67
C GLY A 129 7.99 -7.98 0.48
N VAL A 130 8.82 -9.03 0.41
CA VAL A 130 9.00 -9.96 1.54
C VAL A 130 9.69 -9.27 2.71
N LEU A 131 10.73 -8.46 2.45
CA LEU A 131 11.41 -7.69 3.51
C LEU A 131 10.45 -6.71 4.19
N TYR A 132 9.64 -5.99 3.41
CA TYR A 132 8.58 -5.12 3.94
C TYR A 132 7.57 -5.89 4.79
N ALA A 133 7.10 -7.04 4.32
CA ALA A 133 6.17 -7.87 5.08
C ALA A 133 6.76 -8.35 6.41
N VAL A 134 8.03 -8.76 6.42
CA VAL A 134 8.73 -9.15 7.65
C VAL A 134 8.86 -7.98 8.60
N ASP A 135 9.23 -6.79 8.09
CA ASP A 135 9.35 -5.55 8.87
C ASP A 135 8.04 -5.21 9.60
N LEU A 136 6.92 -5.22 8.87
CA LEU A 136 5.59 -5.01 9.45
C LEU A 136 5.24 -6.03 10.55
N VAL A 137 5.50 -7.31 10.31
CA VAL A 137 5.24 -8.37 11.28
C VAL A 137 6.06 -8.11 12.55
N ILE A 138 7.37 -7.89 12.42
CA ILE A 138 8.23 -7.63 13.57
C ILE A 138 7.71 -6.42 14.33
N TYR A 139 7.44 -5.30 13.65
CA TYR A 139 6.95 -4.09 14.28
C TYR A 139 5.66 -4.32 15.06
N SER A 140 4.68 -5.07 14.51
CA SER A 140 3.43 -5.40 15.21
C SER A 140 3.61 -6.10 16.55
N PHE A 141 4.69 -6.88 16.73
CA PHE A 141 4.98 -7.59 17.98
C PHE A 141 5.87 -6.83 18.96
N VAL A 142 6.50 -5.74 18.54
CA VAL A 142 7.49 -5.01 19.37
C VAL A 142 7.14 -3.53 19.55
N ALA A 143 6.03 -3.06 18.98
CA ALA A 143 5.63 -1.65 18.99
C ALA A 143 5.49 -1.04 20.40
N PHE A 144 5.27 -1.87 21.43
CA PHE A 144 5.19 -1.43 22.84
C PHE A 144 6.56 -1.14 23.50
N VAL A 145 7.67 -1.51 22.86
CA VAL A 145 9.02 -1.28 23.39
C VAL A 145 9.45 0.17 23.13
N PRO A 146 10.14 0.85 24.07
CA PRO A 146 10.72 2.17 23.81
C PRO A 146 11.61 2.15 22.56
N LEU A 147 11.55 3.21 21.75
CA LEU A 147 12.29 3.35 20.50
C LEU A 147 11.94 2.30 19.40
N SER A 148 10.86 1.54 19.55
CA SER A 148 10.38 0.59 18.54
C SER A 148 10.11 1.24 17.18
N PHE A 149 9.85 2.55 17.13
CA PHE A 149 9.69 3.30 15.88
C PHE A 149 10.93 3.22 14.97
N LEU A 150 12.13 2.95 15.51
CA LEU A 150 13.34 2.72 14.73
C LEU A 150 13.23 1.44 13.87
N ILE A 151 12.44 0.47 14.31
CA ILE A 151 12.16 -0.75 13.56
C ILE A 151 11.26 -0.45 12.36
N LEU A 152 10.52 0.66 12.37
CA LEU A 152 9.71 1.09 11.22
C LEU A 152 10.51 1.91 10.19
N LEU A 153 11.77 2.28 10.49
CA LEU A 153 12.63 3.02 9.54
C LEU A 153 12.79 2.31 8.19
N PRO A 154 12.96 0.97 8.11
CA PRO A 154 13.04 0.28 6.84
C PRO A 154 11.75 0.40 6.02
N SER A 155 10.57 0.36 6.66
CA SER A 155 9.27 0.58 6.00
C SER A 155 9.15 1.93 5.28
N LEU A 156 9.81 2.99 5.76
CA LEU A 156 9.89 4.30 5.08
C LEU A 156 10.45 4.17 3.65
N ILE A 157 11.32 3.18 3.43
CA ILE A 157 11.97 2.94 2.14
C ILE A 157 11.27 1.79 1.42
N PHE A 158 11.06 0.66 2.10
CA PHE A 158 10.59 -0.56 1.44
C PHE A 158 9.17 -0.43 0.89
N LEU A 159 8.23 0.19 1.59
CA LEU A 159 6.86 0.30 1.09
C LEU A 159 6.77 1.18 -0.17
N PRO A 160 7.28 2.44 -0.17
CA PRO A 160 7.24 3.27 -1.38
C PRO A 160 7.99 2.63 -2.54
N VAL A 161 9.17 2.05 -2.30
CA VAL A 161 9.94 1.37 -3.35
C VAL A 161 9.18 0.15 -3.89
N TRP A 162 8.57 -0.66 -3.02
CA TRP A 162 7.78 -1.81 -3.45
C TRP A 162 6.58 -1.37 -4.30
N LEU A 163 5.85 -0.32 -3.89
CA LEU A 163 4.74 0.22 -4.67
C LEU A 163 5.21 0.79 -6.02
N VAL A 164 6.35 1.48 -6.09
CA VAL A 164 6.92 1.91 -7.37
C VAL A 164 7.20 0.71 -8.28
N LEU A 165 7.73 -0.39 -7.75
CA LEU A 165 7.93 -1.62 -8.52
C LEU A 165 6.61 -2.27 -8.97
N VAL A 166 5.57 -2.28 -8.12
CA VAL A 166 4.20 -2.66 -8.50
C VAL A 166 3.74 -1.82 -9.69
N GLY A 167 3.92 -0.50 -9.64
CA GLY A 167 3.51 0.43 -10.68
C GLY A 167 4.18 0.13 -12.01
N ARG A 168 5.48 -0.21 -11.98
CA ARG A 168 6.24 -0.61 -13.17
C ARG A 168 5.70 -1.90 -13.79
N VAL A 169 5.38 -2.90 -12.97
CA VAL A 169 4.81 -4.18 -13.45
C VAL A 169 3.44 -3.95 -14.08
N ILE A 170 2.58 -3.14 -13.46
CA ILE A 170 1.23 -2.87 -13.97
C ILE A 170 1.27 -2.04 -15.27
N ALA A 171 2.26 -1.18 -15.42
CA ALA A 171 2.45 -0.34 -16.60
C ALA A 171 3.09 -1.08 -17.79
N GLN A 172 3.71 -2.24 -17.58
CA GLN A 172 4.34 -3.00 -18.67
C GLN A 172 3.28 -3.62 -19.60
N PRO A 173 3.39 -3.45 -20.93
CA PRO A 173 2.56 -4.17 -21.89
C PRO A 173 2.82 -5.67 -21.78
N ASN A 174 1.78 -6.49 -21.85
CA ASN A 174 1.92 -7.94 -21.81
C ASN A 174 2.47 -8.43 -23.17
N GLU A 175 3.63 -9.08 -23.21
CA GLU A 175 4.26 -9.58 -24.45
C GLU A 175 3.30 -10.43 -25.30
N LYS A 176 2.46 -11.24 -24.64
CA LYS A 176 1.44 -12.06 -25.32
C LYS A 176 0.38 -11.24 -26.05
N GLU A 177 0.06 -10.05 -25.53
CA GLU A 177 -0.92 -9.14 -26.13
C GLU A 177 -0.30 -8.36 -27.29
N GLN A 178 1.00 -8.02 -27.21
CA GLN A 178 1.73 -7.41 -28.33
C GLN A 178 1.84 -8.37 -29.52
N LEU A 179 2.11 -9.66 -29.26
CA LEU A 179 2.14 -10.69 -30.29
C LEU A 179 0.76 -10.87 -30.95
N GLN A 180 -0.31 -10.91 -30.16
CA GLN A 180 -1.68 -11.01 -30.70
C GLN A 180 -2.11 -9.77 -31.51
N GLN A 181 -1.65 -8.57 -31.14
CA GLN A 181 -1.89 -7.37 -31.94
C GLN A 181 -1.10 -7.35 -33.24
N GLY A 182 0.18 -7.76 -33.22
CA GLY A 182 1.00 -7.85 -34.42
C GLY A 182 0.45 -8.87 -35.43
N ASP A 183 -0.02 -10.02 -34.95
CA ASP A 183 -0.64 -11.03 -35.81
C ASP A 183 -1.97 -10.52 -36.42
N ALA A 184 -2.81 -9.83 -35.64
CA ALA A 184 -4.07 -9.28 -36.12
C ALA A 184 -3.88 -8.15 -37.15
N GLU A 185 -2.84 -7.34 -37.02
CA GLU A 185 -2.53 -6.24 -37.95
C GLU A 185 -1.94 -6.77 -39.26
N SER A 186 -1.22 -7.90 -39.23
CA SER A 186 -0.70 -8.56 -40.43
C SER A 186 -1.78 -9.21 -41.32
N LEU A 187 -2.99 -9.39 -40.79
CA LEU A 187 -4.15 -9.95 -41.51
C LEU A 187 -5.06 -8.89 -42.15
N LEU A 188 -4.77 -7.61 -41.96
CA LEU A 188 -5.51 -6.55 -42.62
C LEU A 188 -4.92 -6.33 -44.03
N PRO A 189 -5.75 -6.38 -45.10
CA PRO A 189 -5.26 -6.15 -46.45
C PRO A 189 -4.72 -4.71 -46.57
N GLU A 190 -3.58 -4.54 -47.23
CA GLU A 190 -3.07 -3.21 -47.62
C GLU A 190 -4.10 -2.57 -48.57
N ILE A 191 -4.80 -1.54 -48.10
CA ILE A 191 -5.77 -0.74 -48.88
C ILE A 191 -5.08 0.51 -49.43
#